data_AF-A0A285GGH3-F1
#
_entry.id   AF-A0A285GGH3-F1
#
_cell.length_a   1.000
_cell.length_b   1.000
_cell.length_c   1.000
_cell.angle_alpha   90.00
_cell.angle_beta   90.00
_cell.angle_gamma   90.00
#
_symmetry.space_group_name_H-M   'P 1'
#
loop_
_entity.id
_entity.type
_entity.pdbx_description
1 polymer ?
#
loop_
_entity_poly.entity_id
_entity_poly.type
_entity_poly.pdbx_seq_one_letter_code
_entity_poly.pdbx_strand_id
1 'polypeptide(L)' 'MQSKLRTYEIIPNKNICFPIGTVLAVNQLYEILDLPSVFGKHKKNGIDINNLLKALVSYKLTDNFSI' A
#
# COMPACT_ATOMS: atom_id res chain seq x y z
N MET A 1 -12.13 -12.88 39.49
CA MET A 1 -13.06 -12.09 38.65
C MET A 1 -12.28 -11.69 37.39
N GLN A 2 -12.63 -12.23 36.22
CA GLN A 2 -11.90 -11.96 34.97
C GLN A 2 -12.49 -10.71 34.30
N SER A 3 -11.69 -9.67 34.12
CA SER A 3 -12.13 -8.44 33.44
C SER A 3 -12.24 -8.69 31.93
N LYS A 4 -13.41 -8.37 31.36
CA LYS A 4 -13.64 -8.43 29.92
C LYS A 4 -13.23 -7.08 29.33
N LEU A 5 -12.08 -7.02 28.65
CA LEU A 5 -11.63 -5.82 27.96
C LEU A 5 -12.68 -5.42 26.90
N ARG A 6 -13.14 -4.17 26.92
CA ARG A 6 -14.08 -3.59 25.95
C ARG A 6 -13.52 -2.28 25.43
N THR A 7 -13.50 -2.12 24.11
CA THR A 7 -13.15 -0.84 23.45
C THR A 7 -14.44 -0.08 23.18
N TYR A 8 -14.55 1.15 23.70
CA TYR A 8 -15.74 1.98 23.54
C TYR A 8 -15.60 2.99 22.39
N GLU A 9 -14.38 3.41 22.10
CA GLU A 9 -14.08 4.41 21.06
C GLU A 9 -12.81 4.02 20.31
N ILE A 10 -12.79 4.34 19.02
CA ILE A 10 -11.66 4.18 18.13
C ILE A 10 -11.22 5.58 17.72
N ILE A 11 -9.99 5.97 18.08
CA ILE A 11 -9.45 7.29 17.80
C ILE A 11 -8.32 7.14 16.77
N PRO A 12 -8.42 7.79 15.60
CA PRO A 12 -7.33 7.78 14.64
C PRO A 12 -6.07 8.39 15.26
N ASN A 13 -4.94 7.71 15.10
CA ASN A 13 -3.64 8.22 15.49
C ASN A 13 -2.87 8.75 14.26
N LYS A 14 -1.76 9.45 14.49
CA LYS A 14 -0.95 10.10 13.43
C LYS A 14 0.10 9.18 12.80
N ASN A 15 0.12 7.89 13.15
CA ASN A 15 1.08 6.94 12.61
C ASN A 15 0.74 6.63 11.16
N ILE A 16 1.77 6.30 10.39
CA ILE A 16 1.61 5.85 9.02
C ILE A 16 1.08 4.42 9.03
N CYS A 17 -0.11 4.22 8.47
CA CYS A 17 -0.73 2.93 8.20
C CYS A 17 -0.59 2.61 6.71
N PHE A 18 -0.34 1.33 6.41
CA PHE A 18 -0.23 0.83 5.05
C PHE A 18 -1.06 -0.44 4.90
N PRO A 19 -2.34 -0.34 4.49
CA PRO A 19 -3.25 -1.47 4.34
C PRO A 19 -2.75 -2.43 3.27
N ILE A 20 -2.64 -3.71 3.62
CA ILE A 20 -2.22 -4.75 2.67
C ILE A 20 -3.17 -4.89 1.47
N GLY A 21 -4.46 -4.59 1.66
CA GLY A 21 -5.48 -4.66 0.61
C GLY A 21 -5.17 -3.71 -0.55
N THR A 22 -4.78 -2.47 -0.26
CA THR A 22 -4.42 -1.48 -1.28
C THR A 22 -3.20 -1.93 -2.08
N VAL A 23 -2.19 -2.49 -1.39
CA VAL A 23 -0.97 -3.01 -2.04
C VAL A 23 -1.30 -4.16 -2.99
N LEU A 24 -2.15 -5.09 -2.54
CA LEU A 24 -2.59 -6.22 -3.36
C LEU A 24 -3.37 -5.76 -4.59
N ALA A 25 -4.30 -4.81 -4.41
CA ALA A 25 -5.08 -4.25 -5.52
C ALA A 25 -4.17 -3.54 -6.54
N VAL A 26 -3.22 -2.72 -6.08
CA VAL A 26 -2.25 -2.06 -6.96
C VAL A 26 -1.43 -3.09 -7.71
N ASN A 27 -0.91 -4.13 -7.05
CA ASN A 27 -0.16 -5.19 -7.71
C ASN A 27 -0.98 -5.88 -8.81
N GLN A 28 -2.23 -6.25 -8.52
CA GLN A 28 -3.11 -6.91 -9.50
C GLN A 28 -3.39 -6.00 -10.70
N LEU A 29 -3.78 -4.74 -10.45
CA LEU A 29 -4.06 -3.79 -11.51
C LEU A 29 -2.81 -3.48 -12.35
N TYR A 30 -1.63 -3.46 -11.73
CA TYR A 30 -0.37 -3.21 -12.43
C TYR A 30 -0.11 -4.27 -13.50
N GLU A 31 -0.36 -5.55 -13.18
CA GLU A 31 -0.20 -6.65 -14.12
C GLU A 31 -1.34 -6.68 -15.16
N ILE A 32 -2.60 -6.48 -14.75
CA ILE A 32 -3.77 -6.47 -15.67
C ILE A 32 -3.63 -5.40 -16.75
N LEU A 33 -3.06 -4.23 -16.39
CA LEU A 33 -2.84 -3.12 -17.30
C LEU A 33 -1.52 -3.22 -18.09
N ASP A 34 -0.74 -4.30 -17.89
CA ASP A 34 0.58 -4.49 -18.50
C ASP A 34 1.53 -3.29 -18.31
N LEU A 35 1.45 -2.63 -17.15
CA LEU A 35 2.34 -1.53 -16.81
C LEU A 35 3.83 -1.93 -16.72
N PRO A 36 4.22 -3.18 -16.40
CA PRO A 36 5.61 -3.61 -16.47
C PRO A 36 6.22 -3.46 -17.87
N SER A 37 5.46 -3.66 -18.95
CA SER A 37 5.98 -3.53 -20.31
C SER A 37 6.23 -2.06 -20.72
N VAL A 38 5.44 -1.15 -20.13
CA VAL A 38 5.57 0.30 -20.31
C VAL A 38 6.77 0.82 -19.50
N PHE A 39 6.81 0.54 -18.20
CA PHE A 39 7.78 1.13 -17.29
C PHE A 39 9.07 0.33 -17.12
N GLY A 40 9.10 -0.95 -17.46
CA GLY A 40 10.30 -1.81 -17.37
C GLY A 40 11.45 -1.38 -18.28
N LYS A 41 11.19 -0.53 -19.28
CA LYS A 41 12.22 0.13 -20.10
C LYS A 41 13.00 1.18 -19.31
N HIS A 42 12.37 1.76 -18.28
CA HIS A 42 12.93 2.80 -17.44
C HIS A 42 13.61 2.19 -16.20
N LYS A 43 14.83 1.68 -16.39
CA LYS A 43 15.67 1.18 -15.30
C LYS A 43 16.92 2.01 -15.14
N LYS A 44 17.36 2.24 -13.90
CA LYS A 44 18.62 2.91 -13.59
C LYS A 44 19.54 1.90 -12.88
N ASN A 45 20.76 1.75 -13.37
CA ASN A 45 21.76 0.80 -12.82
C ASN A 45 21.25 -0.65 -12.71
N GLY A 46 20.38 -1.08 -13.63
CA GLY A 46 19.78 -2.42 -13.59
C GLY A 46 18.65 -2.60 -12.56
N ILE A 47 18.31 -1.56 -11.79
CA ILE A 47 17.22 -1.58 -10.83
C ILE A 47 15.91 -1.22 -11.53
N ASP A 48 14.93 -2.12 -11.42
CA ASP A 48 13.59 -1.94 -11.95
C ASP A 48 12.81 -0.89 -11.15
N ILE A 49 12.24 0.10 -11.85
CA ILE A 49 11.42 1.17 -11.26
C ILE A 49 10.01 0.70 -10.89
N ASN A 50 9.54 -0.42 -11.45
CA ASN A 50 8.18 -0.92 -11.26
C ASN A 50 7.82 -1.08 -9.77
N ASN A 51 8.76 -1.58 -8.96
CA ASN A 51 8.55 -1.77 -7.52
C ASN A 51 8.34 -0.43 -6.79
N LEU A 52 9.11 0.60 -7.16
CA LEU A 52 8.96 1.93 -6.60
C LEU A 52 7.61 2.53 -7.00
N LEU A 53 7.21 2.38 -8.27
CA LEU A 53 5.91 2.86 -8.75
C LEU A 53 4.74 2.19 -8.02
N LYS A 54 4.77 0.86 -7.90
CA LYS A 54 3.78 0.08 -7.12
C LYS A 54 3.68 0.61 -5.68
N ALA A 55 4.82 0.86 -5.02
CA ALA A 55 4.84 1.39 -3.66
C ALA A 55 4.28 2.83 -3.56
N LEU A 56 4.68 3.72 -4.46
CA LEU A 56 4.22 5.12 -4.46
C LEU A 56 2.72 5.24 -4.75
N VAL A 57 2.23 4.46 -5.71
CA VAL A 57 0.80 4.41 -6.04
C VAL A 57 0.01 3.82 -4.88
N SER A 58 0.49 2.73 -4.28
CA SER A 58 -0.15 2.13 -3.09
C SER A 58 -0.22 3.13 -1.93
N TYR A 59 0.83 3.89 -1.71
CA TYR A 59 0.85 4.94 -0.70
C TYR A 59 -0.12 6.07 -1.01
N LYS A 60 -0.18 6.50 -2.27
CA LYS A 60 -1.08 7.58 -2.70
C LYS A 60 -2.55 7.19 -2.62
N LEU A 61 -2.88 5.93 -2.88
CA LEU A 61 -4.23 5.38 -2.84
C LEU A 61 -4.65 4.89 -1.45
N THR A 62 -3.72 4.83 -0.51
CA THR A 62 -4.00 4.45 0.86
C THR A 62 -4.57 5.63 1.62
N ASP A 63 -5.74 5.43 2.21
CA ASP A 63 -6.19 6.28 3.29
C ASP A 63 -5.37 6.00 4.54
N ASN A 64 -4.51 6.95 4.91
CA ASN A 64 -3.58 6.83 6.03
C ASN A 64 -4.29 7.05 7.37
N PHE A 65 -5.29 6.22 7.65
CA PHE A 65 -5.94 6.15 8.95
C PHE A 65 -5.35 4.98 9.73
N SER A 66 -4.50 5.30 10.71
CA SER A 66 -4.11 4.34 11.74
C SER A 66 -5.10 4.44 12.89
N ILE A 67 -5.70 3.31 13.26
CA ILE A 67 -6.70 3.14 14.32
C ILE A 67 -6.07 2.38 15.47
#